data_AF-A0A9J5XYX0-F1
#
_entry.id   AF-A0A9J5XYX0-F1
#
_cell.length_a   1.000
_cell.length_b   1.000
_cell.length_c   1.000
_cell.angle_alpha   90.00
_cell.angle_beta   90.00
_cell.angle_gamma   90.00
#
_symmetry.space_group_name_H-M   'P 1'
#
loop_
_entity.id
_entity.type
_entity.pdbx_description
1 polymer ?
#
loop_
_entity_poly.entity_id
_entity_poly.type
_entity_poly.pdbx_seq_one_letter_code
_entity_poly.pdbx_strand_id
1 'polypeptide(L)' 'MASERLLILQPHNWALRRDHGMMLYYSREYEEAVQELSICMAFAPEEEAEVLEPFVEKLHLLRVESSWKSQGKKGHLTVS' A
#
# COMPACT_ATOMS: atom_id res chain seq x y z
N MET A 1 -9.35 10.70 7.73
CA MET A 1 -8.18 10.87 8.63
C MET A 1 -7.49 12.21 8.35
N ALA A 2 -6.65 12.75 9.24
CA ALA A 2 -6.00 14.06 9.03
C ALA A 2 -5.03 14.07 7.82
N SER A 3 -4.42 12.92 7.51
CA SER A 3 -3.52 12.68 6.39
C SER A 3 -4.17 12.92 5.01
N GLU A 4 -5.39 12.46 4.79
CA GLU A 4 -6.10 12.60 3.50
C GLU A 4 -6.37 14.06 3.15
N ARG A 5 -6.73 14.87 4.17
CA ARG A 5 -6.94 16.31 4.00
C ARG A 5 -5.64 17.03 3.65
N LEU A 6 -4.51 16.56 4.17
CA LEU A 6 -3.18 17.10 3.85
C LEU A 6 -2.72 16.70 2.45
N LEU A 7 -3.07 15.50 1.98
CA LEU A 7 -2.78 15.06 0.60
C LEU A 7 -3.53 15.88 -0.45
N ILE A 8 -4.74 16.34 -0.15
CA ILE A 8 -5.48 17.28 -1.00
C ILE A 8 -4.75 18.63 -1.10
N LEU A 9 -4.14 19.09 -0.01
CA LEU A 9 -3.44 20.37 0.04
C LEU A 9 -2.03 20.30 -0.57
N GLN A 10 -1.35 19.16 -0.46
CA GLN A 10 0.01 18.97 -0.97
C GLN A 10 0.15 17.60 -1.65
N PRO A 11 -0.44 17.43 -2.85
CA PRO A 11 -0.46 16.13 -3.53
C PRO A 11 0.90 15.66 -4.04
N HIS A 12 1.91 16.54 -4.08
CA HIS A 12 3.27 16.22 -4.53
C HIS A 12 4.26 16.04 -3.36
N ASN A 13 3.78 16.15 -2.11
CA ASN A 13 4.65 15.96 -0.95
C ASN A 13 4.82 14.46 -0.70
N TRP A 14 5.94 13.93 -1.20
CA TRP A 14 6.27 12.51 -1.10
C TRP A 14 6.37 12.04 0.36
N ALA A 15 6.89 12.85 1.28
CA ALA A 15 7.01 12.47 2.69
C ALA A 15 5.64 12.22 3.33
N LEU A 16 4.66 13.09 3.03
CA LEU A 16 3.27 12.91 3.49
C LEU A 16 2.61 11.67 2.86
N ARG A 17 2.86 11.41 1.57
CA ARG A 17 2.37 10.20 0.89
C ARG A 17 2.97 8.93 1.46
N ARG A 18 4.27 8.93 1.74
CA ARG A 18 4.97 7.84 2.40
C ARG A 18 4.32 7.53 3.75
N ASP A 19 4.13 8.55 4.58
CA ASP A 19 3.53 8.37 5.90
C ASP A 19 2.09 7.82 5.80
N HIS A 20 1.32 8.29 4.81
CA HIS A 20 -0.01 7.76 4.53
C HIS A 20 0.00 6.31 4.07
N GLY A 21 0.85 5.96 3.10
CA GLY A 21 1.04 4.60 2.62
C GLY A 21 1.49 3.65 3.73
N MET A 22 2.34 4.12 4.64
CA MET A 22 2.75 3.36 5.82
C MET A 22 1.59 3.14 6.80
N MET A 23 0.71 4.12 7.03
CA MET A 23 -0.49 3.91 7.84
C MET A 23 -1.42 2.84 7.23
N LEU A 24 -1.59 2.83 5.91
CA LEU A 24 -2.38 1.82 5.21
C LEU A 24 -1.75 0.42 5.36
N TYR A 25 -0.42 0.34 5.23
CA TYR A 25 0.31 -0.91 5.48
C TYR A 25 0.08 -1.45 6.89
N TYR A 26 0.19 -0.61 7.93
CA TYR A 26 -0.07 -1.03 9.31
C TYR A 26 -1.54 -1.41 9.54
N SER A 27 -2.47 -0.81 8.80
CA SER A 27 -3.90 -1.15 8.80
C SER A 27 -4.23 -2.42 8.02
N ARG A 28 -3.22 -3.05 7.40
CA ARG A 28 -3.33 -4.25 6.53
C ARG A 28 -4.15 -4.00 5.25
N GLU A 29 -4.32 -2.74 4.88
CA GLU A 29 -4.92 -2.30 3.62
C GLU A 29 -3.84 -2.32 2.54
N TYR A 30 -3.38 -3.53 2.19
CA TYR A 30 -2.19 -3.71 1.36
C TYR A 30 -2.38 -3.22 -0.09
N GLU A 31 -3.60 -3.21 -0.60
CA GLU A 31 -3.90 -2.71 -1.94
C GLU A 31 -3.73 -1.20 -2.03
N GLU A 32 -4.34 -0.50 -1.08
CA GLU A 32 -4.29 0.95 -0.94
C GLU A 32 -2.86 1.40 -0.58
N ALA A 33 -2.17 0.65 0.30
CA ALA A 33 -0.78 0.92 0.66
C ALA A 33 0.15 0.82 -0.54
N VAL A 34 -0.02 -0.22 -1.38
CA VAL A 34 0.73 -0.36 -2.63
C VAL A 34 0.51 0.84 -3.54
N GLN A 35 -0.75 1.21 -3.79
CA GLN A 35 -1.07 2.31 -4.69
C GLN A 35 -0.46 3.64 -4.22
N GLU A 36 -0.64 3.99 -2.94
CA GLU A 36 -0.11 5.24 -2.40
C GLU A 36 1.42 5.27 -2.37
N LEU A 37 2.09 4.16 -2.07
CA LEU A 37 3.56 4.11 -2.07
C LEU A 37 4.14 4.11 -3.49
N SER A 38 3.46 3.51 -4.46
CA SER A 38 3.84 3.63 -5.88
C SER A 38 3.73 5.08 -6.37
N ILE A 39 2.67 5.80 -5.98
CA ILE A 39 2.54 7.23 -6.28
C ILE A 39 3.61 8.03 -5.54
N CYS A 40 3.93 7.68 -4.29
CA CYS A 40 4.98 8.32 -3.51
C CYS A 40 6.33 8.26 -4.23
N MET A 41 6.72 7.09 -4.77
CA MET A 41 7.97 6.91 -5.50
C MET A 41 8.08 7.84 -6.71
N ALA A 42 6.98 8.10 -7.42
CA ALA A 42 6.97 9.01 -8.57
C ALA A 42 7.28 10.48 -8.20
N PHE A 43 7.15 10.85 -6.92
CA PHE A 43 7.43 12.20 -6.41
C PHE A 43 8.65 12.27 -5.49
N ALA A 44 9.23 11.13 -5.13
CA ALA A 44 10.38 11.05 -4.24
C ALA A 44 11.69 11.30 -5.01
N PRO A 45 12.75 11.79 -4.33
CA PRO A 45 14.11 11.72 -4.86
C PRO A 45 14.50 10.29 -5.22
N GLU A 46 15.40 10.12 -6.19
CA GLU A 46 15.83 8.81 -6.70
C GLU A 46 16.35 7.91 -5.58
N GLU A 47 17.15 8.45 -4.66
CA GLU A 47 17.72 7.70 -3.53
C GLU A 47 16.64 7.17 -2.57
N GLU A 48 15.56 7.93 -2.37
CA GLU A 48 14.44 7.51 -1.53
C GLU A 48 13.54 6.51 -2.27
N ALA A 49 13.37 6.69 -3.58
CA ALA A 49 12.61 5.78 -4.43
C ALA A 49 13.27 4.39 -4.50
N GLU A 50 14.60 4.33 -4.63
CA GLU A 50 15.38 3.07 -4.60
C GLU A 50 15.21 2.32 -3.27
N VAL A 51 15.06 3.03 -2.15
CA VAL A 51 14.79 2.42 -0.83
C VAL A 51 13.35 1.92 -0.74
N LEU A 52 12.40 2.65 -1.33
CA LEU A 52 10.97 2.33 -1.33
C LEU A 52 10.61 1.18 -2.27
N GLU A 53 11.32 1.02 -3.38
CA GLU A 53 11.05 0.01 -4.42
C GLU A 53 10.96 -1.43 -3.86
N PRO A 54 11.99 -1.98 -3.18
CA PRO A 54 11.92 -3.33 -2.63
C PRO A 54 10.84 -3.48 -1.55
N PHE A 55 10.48 -2.39 -0.88
CA PHE A 55 9.37 -2.39 0.07
C PHE A 55 8.01 -2.53 -0.62
N VAL A 56 7.80 -1.81 -1.73
CA VAL A 56 6.59 -1.90 -2.56
C VAL A 56 6.46 -3.28 -3.21
N GLU A 57 7.56 -3.87 -3.68
CA GLU A 57 7.57 -5.24 -4.19
C GLU A 57 7.14 -6.26 -3.12
N LYS A 58 7.70 -6.15 -1.91
CA LYS A 58 7.30 -7.00 -0.78
C LYS A 58 5.83 -6.83 -0.44
N LEU A 59 5.31 -5.61 -0.51
CA LEU A 59 3.90 -5.31 -0.29
C LEU A 59 2.99 -5.96 -1.33
N HIS A 60 3.41 -6.03 -2.60
CA HIS A 60 2.68 -6.76 -3.64
C HIS A 60 2.55 -8.24 -3.29
N LEU A 61 3.63 -8.87 -2.81
CA LEU A 61 3.59 -10.26 -2.36
C LEU A 61 2.62 -10.46 -1.19
N LEU A 62 2.64 -9.56 -0.20
CA LEU A 62 1.72 -9.60 0.94
C LEU A 62 0.25 -9.42 0.52
N ARG A 63 -0.02 -8.50 -0.42
CA ARG A 63 -1.36 -8.32 -1.01
C ARG A 63 -1.83 -9.63 -1.63
N VAL A 64 -0.99 -10.24 -2.46
CA VAL A 64 -1.30 -11.53 -3.11
C VAL A 64 -1.58 -12.58 -2.05
N GLU A 65 -0.68 -12.81 -1.09
CA GLU A 65 -0.89 -13.78 0.00
C GLU A 65 -2.19 -13.54 0.78
N SER A 66 -2.51 -12.28 1.08
CA SER A 66 -3.74 -11.92 1.79
C SER A 66 -5.00 -12.26 0.98
N SER A 67 -4.95 -12.06 -0.34
CA SER A 67 -6.00 -12.47 -1.27
C SER A 67 -6.21 -13.98 -1.25
N TRP A 68 -5.13 -14.78 -1.36
CA TRP A 68 -5.21 -16.25 -1.31
C TRP A 68 -5.80 -16.74 0.03
N LYS A 69 -5.37 -16.16 1.16
CA LYS A 69 -5.91 -16.49 2.49
C LYS A 69 -7.39 -16.15 2.61
N SER A 70 -7.85 -15.06 1.98
CA SER A 70 -9.28 -14.71 1.94
C SER A 70 -10.12 -15.67 1.09
N GLN A 71 -9.57 -16.14 -0.04
CA GLN A 71 -10.24 -17.09 -0.94
C GLN A 71 -10.32 -18.50 -0.33
N GLY A 72 -9.26 -18.94 0.37
CA GLY A 72 -9.26 -20.22 1.11
C GLY A 72 -10.32 -20.29 2.21
N LYS A 73 -10.77 -19.16 2.77
CA LYS A 73 -11.87 -19.11 3.75
C LYS A 73 -13.27 -19.11 3.12
N LYS A 74 -13.41 -18.80 1.83
CA LYS A 74 -14.68 -18.88 1.09
C LYS A 74 -14.97 -20.28 0.52
N GLY A 75 -14.00 -21.20 0.61
CA GLY A 75 -14.04 -22.52 -0.02
C GLY A 75 -14.73 -23.64 0.78
N HIS A 76 -15.61 -23.35 1.75
CA HIS A 76 -16.51 -24.41 2.27
C HIS A 76 -17.63 -24.63 1.24
N LEU A 77 -17.25 -25.17 0.07
CA LEU A 77 -18.15 -25.69 -0.92
C LEU A 77 -18.93 -26.85 -0.27
N THR A 78 -20.14 -26.55 0.20
CA THR A 78 -21.16 -27.59 0.41
C THR A 78 -21.41 -28.25 -0.92
N VAL A 79 -20.86 -29.45 -1.08
CA VAL A 79 -21.27 -30.39 -2.12
C VAL A 79 -22.68 -30.84 -1.75
N SER A 80 -23.65 -30.48 -2.58
CA SER A 80 -25.02 -31.02 -2.57
C SER A 80 -25.30 -31.68 -3.90
#